data_AF-A0A1X7IXL2-F1
#
_entry.id   AF-A0A1X7IXL2-F1
#
_cell.length_a   1.000
_cell.length_b   1.000
_cell.length_c   1.000
_cell.angle_alpha   90.00
_cell.angle_beta   90.00
_cell.angle_gamma   90.00
#
_symmetry.space_group_name_H-M   'P 1'
#
loop_
_entity.id
_entity.type
_entity.pdbx_description
1 polymer ?
#
loop_
_entity_poly.entity_id
_entity_poly.type
_entity_poly.pdbx_seq_one_letter_code
_entity_poly.pdbx_strand_id
1 'polypeptide(L)'
;MTSLPWHRIASRPVTVWMLLFLLAGATHTLIPGYRWVLIHLFTLGVVGNSIILWSQTLSGRFLGRETAWKPLVGRLGVFNFGVVLTVAGQIADLTPLTHAGVGVISAALVWHALALGRLWWSAAGHRHRPLVAGYVVSALFLPVGGVLGVLLDDADSLRTAHVVATLLGFVGIAAAASLTILFPAIWRVNGTIPFTPVLVLLLAGAVAALVHPAGVLLYAAGWAVGLVGWSRQVARVLADPRDRIGYASVSVLAAVLWLTGSLVALGLGHRPVLPLLVGFAAQLLLGVMSHQLPAAMRGGPGAVRAGTREMERIGLFRVTLVNGGLAVWLAADSSWLKVAASVLCLGALALFLPLMRRASRAQVAVLRKQAAAPPRPADPRPAWNQVTAAVAVLALLLGAFGGLAGPAVPSSTVAGTGTEQVTEVEVRAVGYRFEPEVIEVPSGHRVIVRLRNDDPELAHDLRMDSGVDCGRLLPGDKVELDLGVLTADLDGRCTIAGHHAQGMVFAVRVV
;
A
#
# COMPACT_ATOMS: atom_id res chain seq x y z
N MET A 1 5.53 40.28 5.21
CA MET A 1 4.21 39.63 5.01
C MET A 1 4.24 38.25 5.66
N THR A 2 3.68 38.12 6.86
CA THR A 2 3.51 36.84 7.54
C THR A 2 2.58 35.97 6.71
N SER A 3 3.10 34.95 6.03
CA SER A 3 2.26 33.98 5.35
C SER A 3 1.36 33.33 6.41
N LEU A 4 0.06 33.62 6.35
CA LEU A 4 -0.95 32.79 7.00
C LEU A 4 -0.60 31.33 6.68
N PRO A 5 -0.42 30.46 7.68
CA PRO A 5 0.06 29.11 7.45
C PRO A 5 -1.07 28.22 6.93
N TRP A 6 -1.69 28.60 5.82
CA TRP A 6 -2.75 27.82 5.18
C TRP A 6 -2.23 26.44 4.78
N HIS A 7 -0.93 26.30 4.48
CA HIS A 7 -0.29 25.00 4.28
C HIS A 7 -0.45 24.10 5.51
N ARG A 8 -0.31 24.62 6.74
CA ARG A 8 -0.55 23.85 7.97
C ARG A 8 -2.02 23.48 8.11
N ILE A 9 -2.94 24.38 7.76
CA ILE A 9 -4.38 24.11 7.81
C ILE A 9 -4.73 22.98 6.82
N ALA A 10 -4.27 23.10 5.58
CA ALA A 10 -4.57 22.16 4.52
C ALA A 10 -3.86 20.80 4.66
N SER A 11 -2.70 20.74 5.33
CA SER A 11 -1.96 19.49 5.55
C SER A 11 -2.34 18.75 6.85
N ARG A 12 -3.06 19.40 7.77
CA ARG A 12 -3.51 18.80 9.04
C ARG A 12 -4.31 17.51 8.84
N PRO A 13 -5.31 17.45 7.93
CA PRO A 13 -6.08 16.23 7.69
C PRO A 13 -5.21 15.01 7.40
N VAL A 14 -4.19 15.16 6.53
CA VAL A 14 -3.27 14.06 6.18
C VAL A 14 -2.58 13.49 7.44
N THR A 15 -2.11 14.37 8.34
CA THR A 15 -1.45 13.92 9.58
C THR A 15 -2.43 13.22 10.53
N VAL A 16 -3.65 13.75 10.64
CA VAL A 16 -4.70 13.14 11.49
C VAL A 16 -5.07 11.76 10.95
N TRP A 17 -5.31 11.62 9.65
CA TRP A 17 -5.62 10.32 9.04
C TRP A 17 -4.46 9.33 9.13
N MET A 18 -3.21 9.76 9.01
CA MET A 18 -2.06 8.88 9.25
C MET A 18 -2.06 8.35 10.68
N LEU A 19 -2.36 9.19 11.68
CA LEU A 19 -2.43 8.76 13.08
C LEU A 19 -3.62 7.81 13.31
N LEU A 20 -4.79 8.12 12.76
CA LEU A 20 -5.98 7.26 12.84
C LEU A 20 -5.75 5.91 12.15
N PHE A 21 -5.10 5.89 10.99
CA PHE A 21 -4.72 4.67 10.28
C PHE A 21 -3.78 3.79 11.13
N LEU A 22 -2.76 4.38 11.76
CA LEU A 22 -1.84 3.64 12.64
C LEU A 22 -2.54 3.11 13.89
N LEU A 23 -3.43 3.92 14.50
CA LEU A 23 -4.22 3.51 15.65
C LEU A 23 -5.16 2.35 15.28
N ALA A 24 -5.92 2.51 14.21
CA ALA A 24 -6.81 1.46 13.69
C ALA A 24 -6.04 0.18 13.34
N GLY A 25 -4.81 0.30 12.82
CA GLY A 25 -3.95 -0.85 12.53
C GLY A 25 -3.50 -1.56 13.81
N ALA A 26 -3.19 -0.81 14.87
CA ALA A 26 -2.82 -1.38 16.16
C ALA A 26 -4.00 -2.05 16.88
N THR A 27 -5.22 -1.56 16.67
CA THR A 27 -6.45 -2.07 17.30
C THR A 27 -7.36 -2.81 16.32
N HIS A 28 -6.81 -3.34 15.21
CA HIS A 28 -7.61 -3.84 14.08
C HIS A 28 -8.53 -5.01 14.46
N THR A 29 -8.15 -5.84 15.42
CA THR A 29 -8.97 -6.96 15.92
C THR A 29 -10.26 -6.51 16.60
N LEU A 30 -10.38 -5.24 16.98
CA LEU A 30 -11.57 -4.66 17.59
C LEU A 30 -12.48 -3.96 16.57
N ILE A 31 -12.09 -3.91 15.29
CA ILE A 31 -12.78 -3.15 14.25
C ILE A 31 -13.48 -4.12 13.31
N PRO A 32 -14.83 -4.13 13.26
CA PRO A 32 -15.57 -4.90 12.26
C PRO A 32 -15.12 -4.51 10.85
N GLY A 33 -14.85 -5.49 9.96
CA GLY A 33 -14.41 -5.20 8.60
C GLY A 33 -13.08 -4.44 8.53
N TYR A 34 -12.17 -4.66 9.49
CA TYR A 34 -10.93 -3.87 9.64
C TYR A 34 -10.13 -3.74 8.35
N ARG A 35 -10.13 -4.76 7.48
CA ARG A 35 -9.45 -4.72 6.18
C ARG A 35 -9.99 -3.58 5.30
N TRP A 36 -11.31 -3.48 5.18
CA TRP A 36 -11.96 -2.40 4.44
C TRP A 36 -11.65 -1.04 5.07
N VAL A 37 -11.75 -0.95 6.40
CA VAL A 37 -11.53 0.30 7.14
C VAL A 37 -10.09 0.79 6.96
N LEU A 38 -9.09 -0.08 7.15
CA LEU A 38 -7.68 0.28 6.98
C LEU A 38 -7.36 0.71 5.55
N ILE A 39 -7.88 -0.02 4.55
CA ILE A 39 -7.68 0.33 3.15
C ILE A 39 -8.22 1.74 2.89
N HIS A 40 -9.44 2.05 3.32
CA HIS A 40 -10.09 3.33 3.03
C HIS A 40 -9.60 4.49 3.89
N LEU A 41 -9.22 4.26 5.16
CA LEU A 41 -8.53 5.24 5.99
C LEU A 41 -7.22 5.70 5.33
N PHE A 42 -6.48 4.75 4.76
CA PHE A 42 -5.25 5.05 4.04
C PHE A 42 -5.53 5.72 2.68
N THR A 43 -6.34 5.11 1.82
CA THR A 43 -6.54 5.58 0.44
C THR A 43 -7.34 6.88 0.37
N LEU A 44 -8.41 7.05 1.15
CA LEU A 44 -9.19 8.28 1.16
C LEU A 44 -8.60 9.29 2.13
N GLY A 45 -8.35 8.87 3.38
CA GLY A 45 -7.86 9.76 4.44
C GLY A 45 -6.45 10.30 4.16
N VAL A 46 -5.49 9.44 3.83
CA VAL A 46 -4.09 9.85 3.63
C VAL A 46 -3.81 10.23 2.18
N VAL A 47 -4.06 9.31 1.24
CA VAL A 47 -3.73 9.49 -0.18
C VAL A 47 -4.67 10.49 -0.84
N GLY A 48 -5.98 10.38 -0.63
CA GLY A 48 -6.98 11.27 -1.22
C GLY A 48 -6.78 12.74 -0.85
N ASN A 49 -6.63 13.02 0.45
CA ASN A 49 -6.27 14.36 0.93
C ASN A 49 -4.96 14.87 0.31
N SER A 50 -3.95 14.01 0.20
CA SER A 50 -2.67 14.38 -0.41
C SER A 50 -2.82 14.71 -1.89
N ILE A 51 -3.57 13.91 -2.66
CA ILE A 51 -3.80 14.16 -4.09
C ILE A 51 -4.55 15.48 -4.27
N ILE A 52 -5.61 15.75 -3.52
CA ILE A 52 -6.37 17.02 -3.63
C ILE A 52 -5.47 18.23 -3.35
N LEU A 53 -4.71 18.18 -2.24
CA LEU A 53 -3.80 19.25 -1.83
C LEU A 53 -2.68 19.47 -2.85
N TRP A 54 -1.99 18.40 -3.26
CA TRP A 54 -0.80 18.51 -4.09
C TRP A 54 -1.13 18.73 -5.56
N SER A 55 -2.19 18.13 -6.10
CA SER A 55 -2.62 18.44 -7.48
C SER A 55 -2.97 19.92 -7.64
N GLN A 56 -3.65 20.54 -6.67
CA GLN A 56 -3.96 21.97 -6.71
C GLN A 56 -2.69 22.84 -6.66
N THR A 57 -1.79 22.53 -5.72
CA THR A 57 -0.58 23.34 -5.49
C THR A 57 0.46 23.17 -6.60
N LEU A 58 0.64 21.94 -7.09
CA LEU A 58 1.51 21.64 -8.23
C LEU A 58 0.95 22.25 -9.50
N SER A 59 -0.35 22.18 -9.76
CA SER A 59 -0.96 22.85 -10.91
C SER A 59 -0.71 24.36 -10.88
N GLY A 60 -0.85 24.99 -9.71
CA GLY A 60 -0.46 26.40 -9.53
C GLY A 60 1.01 26.63 -9.87
N ARG A 61 1.93 25.90 -9.24
CA ARG A 61 3.38 26.03 -9.48
C ARG A 61 3.78 25.79 -10.94
N PHE A 62 3.25 24.76 -11.57
CA PHE A 62 3.56 24.39 -12.96
C PHE A 62 3.06 25.45 -13.95
N LEU A 63 1.97 26.15 -13.64
CA LEU A 63 1.41 27.21 -14.46
C LEU A 63 1.87 28.62 -14.05
N GLY A 64 2.76 28.74 -13.05
CA GLY A 64 3.20 30.04 -12.54
C GLY A 64 2.10 30.83 -11.82
N ARG A 65 1.10 30.16 -11.23
CA ARG A 65 -0.05 30.76 -10.56
C ARG A 65 -0.05 30.50 -9.06
N GLU A 66 -0.54 31.47 -8.30
CA GLU A 66 -0.77 31.29 -6.88
C GLU A 66 -1.92 30.31 -6.61
N THR A 67 -1.83 29.61 -5.48
CA THR A 67 -2.89 28.69 -5.07
C THR A 67 -4.03 29.45 -4.41
N ALA A 68 -5.23 29.35 -4.99
CA ALA A 68 -6.47 29.79 -4.36
C ALA A 68 -6.79 28.88 -3.15
N TRP A 69 -6.18 29.17 -2.00
CA TRP A 69 -6.15 28.27 -0.86
C TRP A 69 -7.48 28.21 -0.08
N LYS A 70 -8.28 29.28 -0.05
CA LYS A 70 -9.58 29.27 0.66
C LYS A 70 -10.56 28.25 0.06
N PRO A 71 -10.83 28.25 -1.26
CA PRO A 71 -11.67 27.21 -1.87
C PRO A 71 -11.07 25.81 -1.74
N LEU A 72 -9.73 25.67 -1.77
CA LEU A 72 -9.06 24.39 -1.55
C LEU A 72 -9.33 23.82 -0.15
N VAL A 73 -9.21 24.64 0.89
CA VAL A 73 -9.51 24.22 2.27
C VAL A 73 -10.98 23.83 2.42
N GLY A 74 -11.89 24.58 1.81
CA GLY A 74 -13.32 24.22 1.77
C GLY A 74 -13.56 22.85 1.11
N ARG A 75 -12.94 22.60 -0.05
CA ARG A 75 -13.00 21.29 -0.74
C ARG A 75 -12.46 20.16 0.12
N LEU A 76 -11.31 20.35 0.78
CA LEU A 76 -10.76 19.36 1.70
C LEU A 76 -11.72 19.11 2.87
N GLY A 77 -12.37 20.15 3.41
CA GLY A 77 -13.39 20.00 4.45
C GLY A 77 -14.54 19.10 4.02
N VAL A 78 -15.16 19.38 2.86
CA VAL A 78 -16.26 18.57 2.31
C VAL A 78 -15.82 17.13 2.04
N PHE A 79 -14.64 16.95 1.42
CA PHE A 79 -14.09 15.62 1.18
C PHE A 79 -13.92 14.82 2.48
N ASN A 80 -13.29 15.41 3.51
CA ASN A 80 -13.08 14.74 4.79
C ASN A 80 -14.39 14.44 5.52
N PHE A 81 -15.39 15.32 5.42
CA PHE A 81 -16.72 15.04 5.95
C PHE A 81 -17.32 13.80 5.30
N GLY A 82 -17.24 13.69 3.97
CA GLY A 82 -17.66 12.49 3.25
C GLY A 82 -16.91 11.23 3.68
N VAL A 83 -15.57 11.31 3.86
CA VAL A 83 -14.76 10.18 4.37
C VAL A 83 -15.22 9.73 5.77
N VAL A 84 -15.49 10.68 6.67
CA VAL A 84 -16.00 10.36 8.02
C VAL A 84 -17.35 9.66 7.93
N LEU A 85 -18.29 10.16 7.12
CA LEU A 85 -19.60 9.50 6.92
C LEU A 85 -19.44 8.09 6.36
N THR A 86 -18.59 7.91 5.35
CA THR A 86 -18.33 6.60 4.73
C THR A 86 -17.76 5.59 5.72
N VAL A 87 -16.75 5.98 6.50
CA VAL A 87 -16.13 5.08 7.49
C VAL A 87 -17.05 4.83 8.68
N ALA A 88 -17.75 5.85 9.18
CA ALA A 88 -18.70 5.70 10.29
C ALA A 88 -19.88 4.81 9.88
N GLY A 89 -20.40 4.98 8.66
CA GLY A 89 -21.43 4.12 8.08
C GLY A 89 -20.98 2.66 8.01
N GLN A 90 -19.77 2.39 7.53
CA GLN A 90 -19.25 1.02 7.48
C GLN A 90 -19.10 0.39 8.88
N ILE A 91 -18.50 1.12 9.82
CA ILE A 91 -18.26 0.58 11.18
C ILE A 91 -19.59 0.34 11.91
N ALA A 92 -20.60 1.17 11.66
CA ALA A 92 -21.94 1.03 12.24
C ALA A 92 -22.87 0.10 11.45
N ASP A 93 -22.40 -0.50 10.36
CA ASP A 93 -23.21 -1.31 9.43
C ASP A 93 -24.45 -0.57 8.89
N LEU A 94 -24.30 0.72 8.60
CA LEU A 94 -25.34 1.61 8.07
C LEU A 94 -25.08 1.95 6.60
N THR A 95 -25.46 1.05 5.70
CA THR A 95 -25.29 1.19 4.24
C THR A 95 -25.74 2.55 3.67
N PRO A 96 -26.91 3.12 4.04
CA PRO A 96 -27.32 4.44 3.54
C PRO A 96 -26.34 5.56 3.93
N LEU A 97 -25.75 5.50 5.13
CA LEU A 97 -24.77 6.47 5.61
C LEU A 97 -23.46 6.33 4.83
N THR A 98 -23.02 5.09 4.56
CA THR A 98 -21.86 4.79 3.73
C THR A 98 -22.03 5.38 2.33
N HIS A 99 -23.18 5.13 1.70
CA HIS A 99 -23.52 5.64 0.36
C HIS A 99 -23.61 7.17 0.32
N ALA A 100 -24.22 7.79 1.35
CA ALA A 100 -24.26 9.25 1.48
C ALA A 100 -22.85 9.84 1.56
N GLY A 101 -21.96 9.23 2.34
CA GLY A 101 -20.55 9.62 2.42
C GLY A 101 -19.83 9.52 1.07
N VAL A 102 -20.06 8.44 0.32
CA VAL A 102 -19.51 8.27 -1.04
C VAL A 102 -20.02 9.34 -2.00
N GLY A 103 -21.30 9.72 -1.90
CA GLY A 103 -21.89 10.82 -2.64
C GLY A 103 -21.20 12.17 -2.35
N VAL A 104 -20.96 12.47 -1.07
CA VAL A 104 -20.25 13.69 -0.63
C VAL A 104 -18.80 13.70 -1.14
N ILE A 105 -18.09 12.57 -1.03
CA ILE A 105 -16.73 12.41 -1.56
C ILE A 105 -16.71 12.68 -3.07
N SER A 106 -17.63 12.07 -3.80
CA SER A 106 -17.74 12.21 -5.25
C SER A 106 -18.01 13.65 -5.67
N ALA A 107 -18.92 14.34 -4.99
CA ALA A 107 -19.20 15.76 -5.22
C ALA A 107 -17.97 16.64 -4.96
N ALA A 108 -17.21 16.38 -3.89
CA ALA A 108 -15.98 17.10 -3.59
C ALA A 108 -14.92 16.93 -4.70
N LEU A 109 -14.79 15.73 -5.26
CA LEU A 109 -13.83 15.45 -6.33
C LEU A 109 -14.26 16.01 -7.69
N VAL A 110 -15.57 16.00 -8.00
CA VAL A 110 -16.09 16.70 -9.18
C VAL A 110 -15.83 18.20 -9.05
N TRP A 111 -16.09 18.80 -7.89
CA TRP A 111 -15.74 20.21 -7.64
C TRP A 111 -14.23 20.45 -7.82
N HIS A 112 -13.39 19.55 -7.31
CA HIS A 112 -11.94 19.64 -7.48
C HIS A 112 -11.50 19.54 -8.96
N ALA A 113 -12.06 18.59 -9.72
CA ALA A 113 -11.83 18.43 -11.14
C ALA A 113 -12.24 19.68 -11.93
N LEU A 114 -13.38 20.30 -11.62
CA LEU A 114 -13.83 21.55 -12.22
C LEU A 114 -12.87 22.71 -11.93
N ALA A 115 -12.37 22.81 -10.69
CA ALA A 115 -11.41 23.84 -10.31
C ALA A 115 -10.08 23.71 -11.10
N LEU A 116 -9.57 22.48 -11.23
CA LEU A 116 -8.40 22.18 -12.05
C LEU A 116 -8.67 22.37 -13.55
N GLY A 117 -9.88 22.03 -14.01
CA GLY A 117 -10.32 22.21 -15.40
C GLY A 117 -10.34 23.68 -15.83
N ARG A 118 -10.78 24.58 -14.95
CA ARG A 118 -10.70 26.03 -15.18
C ARG A 118 -9.25 26.53 -15.26
N LEU A 119 -8.35 25.99 -14.43
CA LEU A 119 -6.92 26.29 -14.51
C LEU A 119 -6.29 25.78 -15.81
N TRP A 120 -6.67 24.57 -16.22
CA TRP A 120 -6.24 23.97 -17.48
C TRP A 120 -6.72 24.77 -18.70
N TRP A 121 -8.00 25.19 -18.71
CA TRP A 121 -8.58 25.97 -19.80
C TRP A 121 -7.90 27.32 -19.96
N SER A 122 -7.69 28.03 -18.85
CA SER A 122 -7.03 29.34 -18.83
C SER A 122 -5.52 29.28 -19.10
N ALA A 123 -4.93 28.09 -19.24
CA ALA A 123 -3.50 27.91 -19.49
C ALA A 123 -3.20 27.46 -20.92
N ALA A 124 -4.02 27.89 -21.89
CA ALA A 124 -3.80 27.60 -23.31
C ALA A 124 -2.38 28.01 -23.76
N GLY A 125 -1.72 27.15 -24.54
CA GLY A 125 -0.33 27.33 -24.96
C GLY A 125 0.74 27.06 -23.89
N HIS A 126 0.37 26.85 -22.62
CA HIS A 126 1.36 26.61 -21.57
C HIS A 126 1.95 25.19 -21.63
N ARG A 127 3.28 25.06 -21.64
CA ARG A 127 3.99 23.77 -21.82
C ARG A 127 3.60 22.67 -20.82
N HIS A 128 3.22 23.05 -19.60
CA HIS A 128 2.84 22.11 -18.53
C HIS A 128 1.32 21.88 -18.42
N ARG A 129 0.52 22.43 -19.34
CA ARG A 129 -0.93 22.22 -19.40
C ARG A 129 -1.33 20.73 -19.38
N PRO A 130 -0.65 19.80 -20.08
CA PRO A 130 -1.00 18.38 -20.03
C PRO A 130 -0.94 17.76 -18.62
N LEU A 131 -0.05 18.23 -17.74
CA LEU A 131 0.05 17.71 -16.37
C LEU A 131 -1.21 18.04 -15.56
N VAL A 132 -1.77 19.23 -15.78
CA VAL A 132 -3.03 19.64 -15.15
C VAL A 132 -4.20 18.81 -15.67
N ALA A 133 -4.21 18.47 -16.97
CA ALA A 133 -5.21 17.55 -17.53
C ALA A 133 -5.15 16.17 -16.84
N GLY A 134 -3.95 15.65 -16.57
CA GLY A 134 -3.79 14.40 -15.82
C GLY A 134 -4.43 14.47 -14.43
N TYR A 135 -4.27 15.57 -13.70
CA TYR A 135 -4.94 15.74 -12.41
C TYR A 135 -6.47 15.88 -12.51
N VAL A 136 -6.99 16.51 -13.56
CA VAL A 136 -8.43 16.57 -13.83
C VAL A 136 -8.98 15.16 -14.05
N VAL A 137 -8.34 14.40 -14.94
CA VAL A 137 -8.72 13.02 -15.26
C VAL A 137 -8.68 12.15 -14.00
N SER A 138 -7.56 12.18 -13.26
CA SER A 138 -7.41 11.48 -11.99
C SER A 138 -8.58 11.80 -11.03
N ALA A 139 -8.89 13.08 -10.83
CA ALA A 139 -9.96 13.50 -9.92
C ALA A 139 -11.34 12.96 -10.33
N LEU A 140 -11.61 12.79 -11.63
CA LEU A 140 -12.86 12.23 -12.15
C LEU A 140 -12.97 10.71 -11.99
N PHE A 141 -11.85 9.98 -11.89
CA PHE A 141 -11.88 8.54 -11.68
C PHE A 141 -12.32 8.13 -10.28
N LEU A 142 -12.12 8.98 -9.25
CA LEU A 142 -12.57 8.63 -7.90
C LEU A 142 -14.10 8.55 -7.76
N PRO A 143 -14.90 9.49 -8.31
CA PRO A 143 -16.35 9.32 -8.42
C PRO A 143 -16.78 8.02 -9.11
N VAL A 144 -16.12 7.65 -10.22
CA VAL A 144 -16.39 6.38 -10.92
C VAL A 144 -16.12 5.19 -9.99
N GLY A 145 -14.97 5.18 -9.33
CA GLY A 145 -14.64 4.15 -8.34
C GLY A 145 -15.61 4.11 -7.15
N GLY A 146 -16.10 5.27 -6.71
CA GLY A 146 -17.11 5.39 -5.66
C GLY A 146 -18.43 4.74 -6.05
N VAL A 147 -18.95 5.04 -7.25
CA VAL A 147 -20.17 4.40 -7.79
C VAL A 147 -19.97 2.89 -7.92
N LEU A 148 -18.86 2.45 -8.50
CA LEU A 148 -18.54 1.01 -8.60
C LEU A 148 -18.46 0.35 -7.23
N GLY A 149 -17.94 1.05 -6.22
CA GLY A 149 -17.86 0.57 -4.84
C GLY A 149 -19.22 0.43 -4.16
N VAL A 150 -20.16 1.35 -4.43
CA VAL A 150 -21.55 1.28 -3.94
C VAL A 150 -22.32 0.14 -4.60
N LEU A 151 -22.02 -0.14 -5.87
CA LEU A 151 -22.67 -1.21 -6.64
C LEU A 151 -22.07 -2.60 -6.41
N LEU A 152 -21.07 -2.75 -5.51
CA LEU A 152 -20.46 -4.06 -5.24
C LEU A 152 -21.50 -5.03 -4.67
N ASP A 153 -21.88 -6.02 -5.47
CA ASP A 153 -22.84 -7.10 -5.15
C ASP A 153 -22.14 -8.48 -5.20
N ASP A 154 -21.00 -8.59 -4.51
CA ASP A 154 -20.07 -9.74 -4.50
C ASP A 154 -19.43 -10.10 -5.85
N ALA A 155 -19.78 -9.44 -6.95
CA ALA A 155 -19.16 -9.66 -8.25
C ALA A 155 -17.66 -9.28 -8.28
N ASP A 156 -16.82 -10.25 -8.61
CA ASP A 156 -15.37 -10.12 -8.65
C ASP A 156 -14.87 -9.14 -9.74
N SER A 157 -15.66 -9.01 -10.82
CA SER A 157 -15.44 -8.04 -11.91
C SER A 157 -15.63 -6.59 -11.44
N LEU A 158 -16.70 -6.30 -10.69
CA LEU A 158 -16.94 -4.97 -10.12
C LEU A 158 -15.87 -4.60 -9.09
N ARG A 159 -15.42 -5.55 -8.27
CA ARG A 159 -14.32 -5.34 -7.33
C ARG A 159 -13.03 -4.97 -8.07
N THR A 160 -12.74 -5.66 -9.16
CA THR A 160 -11.58 -5.36 -10.01
C THR A 160 -11.72 -3.99 -10.66
N ALA A 161 -12.89 -3.64 -11.21
CA ALA A 161 -13.16 -2.32 -11.79
C ALA A 161 -13.05 -1.18 -10.76
N HIS A 162 -13.55 -1.38 -9.54
CA HIS A 162 -13.39 -0.45 -8.42
C HIS A 162 -11.90 -0.20 -8.11
N VAL A 163 -11.10 -1.27 -8.02
CA VAL A 163 -9.65 -1.17 -7.80
C VAL A 163 -8.96 -0.45 -8.95
N VAL A 164 -9.32 -0.74 -10.20
CA VAL A 164 -8.76 -0.05 -11.39
C VAL A 164 -9.09 1.43 -11.35
N ALA A 165 -10.36 1.81 -11.12
CA ALA A 165 -10.78 3.21 -11.08
C ALA A 165 -10.08 3.98 -9.95
N THR A 166 -10.04 3.41 -8.74
CA THR A 166 -9.51 4.08 -7.55
C THR A 166 -7.98 4.11 -7.50
N LEU A 167 -7.29 3.02 -7.84
CA LEU A 167 -5.82 2.95 -7.77
C LEU A 167 -5.15 3.34 -9.09
N LEU A 168 -5.57 2.82 -10.23
CA LEU A 168 -4.91 3.14 -11.50
C LEU A 168 -5.39 4.49 -12.05
N GLY A 169 -6.70 4.73 -12.03
CA GLY A 169 -7.31 5.98 -12.47
C GLY A 169 -6.99 7.15 -11.54
N PHE A 170 -7.45 7.10 -10.29
CA PHE A 170 -7.26 8.21 -9.34
C PHE A 170 -5.82 8.34 -8.86
N VAL A 171 -5.23 7.32 -8.23
CA VAL A 171 -3.86 7.44 -7.68
C VAL A 171 -2.80 7.44 -8.78
N GLY A 172 -2.87 6.49 -9.71
CA GLY A 172 -1.83 6.26 -10.72
C GLY A 172 -1.68 7.41 -11.72
N ILE A 173 -2.77 7.98 -12.24
CA ILE A 173 -2.69 9.12 -13.17
C ILE A 173 -2.16 10.38 -12.46
N ALA A 174 -2.58 10.63 -11.20
CA ALA A 174 -2.01 11.72 -10.40
C ALA A 174 -0.51 11.53 -10.14
N ALA A 175 -0.10 10.30 -9.86
CA ALA A 175 1.31 9.94 -9.69
C ALA A 175 2.11 10.21 -10.97
N ALA A 176 1.63 9.74 -12.13
CA ALA A 176 2.33 9.92 -13.41
C ALA A 176 2.47 11.41 -13.79
N ALA A 177 1.41 12.20 -13.60
CA ALA A 177 1.44 13.66 -13.81
C ALA A 177 2.46 14.34 -12.90
N SER A 178 2.52 13.95 -11.62
CA SER A 178 3.47 14.49 -10.64
C SER A 178 4.91 14.12 -11.00
N LEU A 179 5.15 12.84 -11.28
CA LEU A 179 6.48 12.27 -11.48
C LEU A 179 7.16 12.75 -12.76
N THR A 180 6.40 13.23 -13.75
CA THR A 180 6.97 13.83 -14.96
C THR A 180 7.94 14.97 -14.64
N ILE A 181 7.65 15.75 -13.59
CA ILE A 181 8.53 16.82 -13.08
C ILE A 181 9.25 16.40 -11.81
N LEU A 182 8.56 15.72 -10.90
CA LEU A 182 9.12 15.46 -9.57
C LEU A 182 10.18 14.35 -9.58
N PHE A 183 10.09 13.35 -10.47
CA PHE A 183 11.10 12.31 -10.55
C PHE A 183 12.50 12.89 -10.87
N PRO A 184 12.69 13.65 -11.98
CA PRO A 184 13.99 14.24 -12.28
C PRO A 184 14.43 15.26 -11.22
N ALA A 185 13.49 16.01 -10.63
CA ALA A 185 13.79 16.95 -9.55
C ALA A 185 14.33 16.26 -8.29
N ILE A 186 13.72 15.15 -7.87
CA ILE A 186 14.14 14.35 -6.71
C ILE A 186 15.53 13.73 -6.97
N TRP A 187 15.73 13.18 -8.17
CA TRP A 187 17.02 12.61 -8.60
C TRP A 187 18.08 13.66 -8.95
N ARG A 188 17.71 14.96 -8.95
CA ARG A 188 18.58 16.10 -9.27
C ARG A 188 19.27 15.94 -10.63
N VAL A 189 18.45 15.62 -11.64
CA VAL A 189 18.84 15.48 -13.04
C VAL A 189 17.97 16.34 -13.93
N ASN A 190 18.50 16.71 -15.11
CA ASN A 190 17.73 17.45 -16.11
C ASN A 190 16.96 16.49 -17.03
N GLY A 191 15.82 16.98 -17.52
CA GLY A 191 15.01 16.31 -18.54
C GLY A 191 13.62 15.94 -18.03
N THR A 192 12.64 16.02 -18.93
CA THR A 192 11.24 15.64 -18.69
C THR A 192 10.76 14.76 -19.83
N ILE A 193 9.73 13.97 -19.57
CA ILE A 193 9.09 13.08 -20.55
C ILE A 193 7.84 13.80 -21.10
N PRO A 194 7.54 13.72 -22.42
CA PRO A 194 6.32 14.29 -22.97
C PRO A 194 5.09 13.59 -22.35
N PHE A 195 4.31 14.33 -21.57
CA PHE A 195 3.22 13.72 -20.81
C PHE A 195 1.95 13.46 -21.62
N THR A 196 1.69 14.19 -22.71
CA THR A 196 0.48 13.99 -23.52
C THR A 196 0.31 12.54 -24.01
N PRO A 197 1.29 11.91 -24.68
CA PRO A 197 1.14 10.51 -25.10
C PRO A 197 1.00 9.55 -23.92
N VAL A 198 1.72 9.81 -22.82
CA VAL A 198 1.61 9.02 -21.58
C VAL A 198 0.19 9.10 -21.03
N LEU A 199 -0.39 10.30 -20.94
CA LEU A 199 -1.76 10.51 -20.46
C LEU A 199 -2.79 9.80 -21.34
N VAL A 200 -2.62 9.82 -22.66
CA VAL A 200 -3.50 9.11 -23.59
C VAL A 200 -3.47 7.60 -23.32
N LEU A 201 -2.27 7.00 -23.20
CA LEU A 201 -2.11 5.58 -22.90
C LEU A 201 -2.71 5.21 -21.53
N LEU A 202 -2.44 6.02 -20.50
CA LEU A 202 -2.97 5.79 -19.15
C LEU A 202 -4.50 5.92 -19.11
N LEU A 203 -5.06 6.92 -19.77
CA LEU A 203 -6.52 7.12 -19.82
C LEU A 203 -7.20 5.99 -20.59
N ALA A 204 -6.73 5.70 -21.82
CA ALA A 204 -7.30 4.64 -22.64
C ALA A 204 -7.17 3.27 -21.96
N GLY A 205 -6.01 2.98 -21.36
CA GLY A 205 -5.77 1.75 -20.61
C GLY A 205 -6.64 1.64 -19.36
N ALA A 206 -6.79 2.72 -18.58
CA ALA A 206 -7.64 2.71 -17.39
C ALA A 206 -9.12 2.50 -17.76
N VAL A 207 -9.63 3.17 -18.79
CA VAL A 207 -11.01 3.00 -19.27
C VAL A 207 -11.22 1.58 -19.80
N ALA A 208 -10.31 1.06 -20.63
CA ALA A 208 -10.39 -0.32 -21.12
C ALA A 208 -10.35 -1.33 -19.97
N ALA A 209 -9.52 -1.08 -18.95
CA ALA A 209 -9.37 -1.95 -17.78
C ALA A 209 -10.61 -1.98 -16.86
N LEU A 210 -11.54 -1.03 -17.00
CA LEU A 210 -12.84 -1.10 -16.31
C LEU A 210 -13.75 -2.20 -16.87
N VAL A 211 -13.54 -2.59 -18.13
CA VAL A 211 -14.39 -3.55 -18.85
C VAL A 211 -13.64 -4.86 -19.12
N HIS A 212 -12.34 -4.79 -19.37
CA HIS A 212 -11.54 -5.95 -19.77
C HIS A 212 -10.11 -5.88 -19.21
N PRO A 213 -9.58 -6.96 -18.59
CA PRO A 213 -8.26 -6.95 -17.93
C PRO A 213 -7.10 -6.61 -18.88
N ALA A 214 -7.21 -6.90 -20.18
CA ALA A 214 -6.21 -6.51 -21.17
C ALA A 214 -5.96 -4.99 -21.25
N GLY A 215 -6.91 -4.15 -20.80
CA GLY A 215 -6.70 -2.70 -20.70
C GLY A 215 -5.54 -2.33 -19.78
N VAL A 216 -5.21 -3.19 -18.82
CA VAL A 216 -4.05 -3.03 -17.92
C VAL A 216 -2.73 -3.03 -18.71
N LEU A 217 -2.64 -3.78 -19.81
CA LEU A 217 -1.43 -3.79 -20.66
C LEU A 217 -1.21 -2.45 -21.34
N LEU A 218 -2.29 -1.82 -21.84
CA LEU A 218 -2.23 -0.48 -22.41
C LEU A 218 -1.86 0.57 -21.35
N TYR A 219 -2.40 0.43 -20.14
CA TYR A 219 -2.02 1.26 -19.00
C TYR A 219 -0.53 1.08 -18.64
N ALA A 220 -0.03 -0.16 -18.65
CA ALA A 220 1.36 -0.47 -18.39
C ALA A 220 2.31 0.14 -19.44
N ALA A 221 1.90 0.20 -20.71
CA ALA A 221 2.67 0.86 -21.76
C ALA A 221 2.90 2.36 -21.45
N GLY A 222 1.91 3.06 -20.88
CA GLY A 222 2.07 4.44 -20.42
C GLY A 222 3.17 4.60 -19.36
N TRP A 223 3.20 3.69 -18.39
CA TRP A 223 4.26 3.64 -17.37
C TRP A 223 5.62 3.20 -17.91
N ALA A 224 5.65 2.32 -18.91
CA ALA A 224 6.88 1.88 -19.57
C ALA A 224 7.62 3.04 -20.25
N VAL A 225 6.89 3.94 -20.92
CA VAL A 225 7.48 5.18 -21.49
C VAL A 225 8.17 6.01 -20.42
N GLY A 226 7.51 6.18 -19.26
CA GLY A 226 8.08 6.83 -18.08
C GLY A 226 9.36 6.15 -17.60
N LEU A 227 9.28 4.83 -17.40
CA LEU A 227 10.36 4.01 -16.87
C LEU A 227 11.61 4.01 -17.75
N VAL A 228 11.46 3.99 -19.09
CA VAL A 228 12.58 4.06 -20.03
C VAL A 228 13.32 5.40 -19.91
N GLY A 229 12.60 6.51 -19.78
CA GLY A 229 13.22 7.83 -19.58
C GLY A 229 13.93 7.94 -18.23
N TRP A 230 13.26 7.47 -17.17
CA TRP A 230 13.77 7.51 -15.80
C TRP A 230 14.93 6.53 -15.56
N SER A 231 14.96 5.36 -16.20
CA SER A 231 16.06 4.40 -16.04
C SER A 231 17.38 4.96 -16.57
N ARG A 232 17.35 5.69 -17.70
CA ARG A 232 18.52 6.42 -18.22
C ARG A 232 18.99 7.51 -17.26
N GLN A 233 18.07 8.21 -16.62
CA GLN A 233 18.38 9.21 -15.60
C GLN A 233 19.02 8.59 -14.36
N VAL A 234 18.45 7.47 -13.87
CA VAL A 234 18.99 6.69 -12.76
C VAL A 234 20.38 6.16 -13.09
N ALA A 235 20.58 5.59 -14.27
CA ALA A 235 21.88 5.07 -14.71
C ALA A 235 22.98 6.16 -14.69
N ARG A 236 22.66 7.38 -15.15
CA ARG A 236 23.58 8.52 -15.06
C ARG A 236 23.92 8.90 -13.62
N VAL A 237 22.96 8.81 -12.71
CA VAL A 237 23.22 9.06 -11.28
C VAL A 237 24.03 7.92 -10.67
N LEU A 238 23.80 6.66 -11.03
CA LEU A 238 24.59 5.53 -10.53
C LEU A 238 26.07 5.61 -10.95
N ALA A 239 26.36 6.21 -12.10
CA ALA A 239 27.73 6.45 -12.54
C ALA A 239 28.48 7.51 -11.70
N ASP A 240 27.76 8.47 -11.10
CA ASP A 240 28.30 9.48 -10.19
C ASP A 240 27.28 9.80 -9.09
N PRO A 241 27.11 8.96 -8.04
CA PRO A 241 25.99 9.07 -7.11
C PRO A 241 25.94 10.36 -6.31
N ARG A 242 27.11 10.82 -5.83
CA ARG A 242 27.24 11.89 -4.84
C ARG A 242 26.25 11.71 -3.66
N ASP A 243 25.54 12.76 -3.28
CA ASP A 243 24.48 12.74 -2.27
C ASP A 243 23.07 12.51 -2.85
N ARG A 244 22.94 12.10 -4.12
CA ARG A 244 21.64 11.98 -4.83
C ARG A 244 20.83 10.74 -4.46
N ILE A 245 21.49 9.72 -3.91
CA ILE A 245 20.86 8.47 -3.49
C ILE A 245 20.50 8.58 -2.01
N GLY A 246 19.20 8.63 -1.74
CA GLY A 246 18.62 8.75 -0.41
C GLY A 246 17.22 8.13 -0.36
N TYR A 247 16.53 8.30 0.76
CA TYR A 247 15.17 7.82 0.97
C TYR A 247 14.23 8.28 -0.14
N ALA A 248 14.16 9.58 -0.43
CA ALA A 248 13.19 10.09 -1.40
C ALA A 248 13.41 9.51 -2.82
N SER A 249 14.64 9.49 -3.31
CA SER A 249 14.95 9.01 -4.67
C SER A 249 14.75 7.51 -4.82
N VAL A 250 15.22 6.71 -3.86
CA VAL A 250 15.08 5.24 -3.89
C VAL A 250 13.62 4.83 -3.65
N SER A 251 12.91 5.49 -2.73
CA SER A 251 11.50 5.20 -2.43
C SER A 251 10.60 5.43 -3.65
N VAL A 252 10.81 6.55 -4.37
CA VAL A 252 10.05 6.85 -5.59
C VAL A 252 10.35 5.84 -6.69
N LEU A 253 11.62 5.50 -6.92
CA LEU A 253 12.00 4.49 -7.93
C LEU A 253 11.37 3.13 -7.59
N ALA A 254 11.55 2.67 -6.36
CA ALA A 254 11.03 1.38 -5.93
C ALA A 254 9.49 1.36 -5.96
N ALA A 255 8.81 2.49 -5.73
CA ALA A 255 7.35 2.56 -5.85
C ALA A 255 6.88 2.36 -7.30
N VAL A 256 7.60 2.93 -8.28
CA VAL A 256 7.31 2.69 -9.69
C VAL A 256 7.58 1.23 -10.05
N LEU A 257 8.64 0.61 -9.51
CA LEU A 257 8.93 -0.81 -9.74
C LEU A 257 7.83 -1.72 -9.17
N TRP A 258 7.36 -1.46 -7.94
CA TRP A 258 6.21 -2.18 -7.37
C TRP A 258 4.97 -2.02 -8.22
N LEU A 259 4.65 -0.80 -8.67
CA LEU A 259 3.53 -0.59 -9.58
C LEU A 259 3.68 -1.43 -10.84
N THR A 260 4.85 -1.43 -11.49
CA THR A 260 5.05 -2.20 -12.73
C THR A 260 4.90 -3.71 -12.50
N GLY A 261 5.45 -4.25 -11.41
CA GLY A 261 5.25 -5.65 -11.03
C GLY A 261 3.78 -5.97 -10.75
N SER A 262 3.07 -5.06 -10.08
CA SER A 262 1.63 -5.18 -9.83
C SER A 262 0.80 -5.13 -11.12
N LEU A 263 1.17 -4.32 -12.10
CA LEU A 263 0.47 -4.27 -13.39
C LEU A 263 0.63 -5.59 -14.16
N VAL A 264 1.82 -6.21 -14.11
CA VAL A 264 2.03 -7.55 -14.67
C VAL A 264 1.17 -8.58 -13.95
N ALA A 265 1.21 -8.61 -12.62
CA ALA A 265 0.40 -9.54 -11.83
C ALA A 265 -1.11 -9.37 -12.10
N LEU A 266 -1.58 -8.12 -12.22
CA LEU A 266 -2.97 -7.81 -12.56
C LEU A 266 -3.34 -8.27 -13.98
N GLY A 267 -2.44 -8.09 -14.95
CA GLY A 267 -2.60 -8.62 -16.31
C GLY A 267 -2.65 -10.16 -16.37
N LEU A 268 -2.02 -10.82 -15.41
CA LEU A 268 -2.06 -12.28 -15.22
C LEU A 268 -3.25 -12.74 -14.35
N GLY A 269 -4.21 -11.85 -14.03
CA GLY A 269 -5.40 -12.18 -13.26
C GLY A 269 -5.23 -12.18 -11.73
N HIS A 270 -4.06 -11.83 -11.21
CA HIS A 270 -3.83 -11.73 -9.76
C HIS A 270 -4.32 -10.37 -9.24
N ARG A 271 -4.56 -10.26 -7.92
CA ARG A 271 -4.98 -9.01 -7.26
C ARG A 271 -3.91 -8.50 -6.30
N PRO A 272 -2.87 -7.80 -6.77
CA PRO A 272 -1.75 -7.36 -5.97
C PRO A 272 -2.09 -6.10 -5.13
N VAL A 273 -3.16 -6.14 -4.34
CA VAL A 273 -3.65 -4.99 -3.56
C VAL A 273 -2.59 -4.49 -2.59
N LEU A 274 -1.92 -5.37 -1.84
CA LEU A 274 -0.87 -4.97 -0.89
C LEU A 274 0.36 -4.36 -1.58
N PRO A 275 0.93 -4.97 -2.64
CA PRO A 275 1.94 -4.30 -3.46
C PRO A 275 1.53 -2.91 -3.97
N LEU A 276 0.28 -2.74 -4.41
CA LEU A 276 -0.22 -1.44 -4.89
C LEU A 276 -0.39 -0.42 -3.76
N LEU A 277 -0.89 -0.84 -2.60
CA LEU A 277 -1.13 0.07 -1.47
C LEU A 277 0.16 0.45 -0.76
N VAL A 278 0.99 -0.53 -0.41
CA VAL A 278 2.20 -0.34 0.40
C VAL A 278 3.39 -0.03 -0.51
N GLY A 279 3.67 -0.93 -1.45
CA GLY A 279 4.83 -0.85 -2.34
C GLY A 279 4.76 0.33 -3.30
N PHE A 280 3.58 0.65 -3.84
CA PHE A 280 3.37 1.81 -4.70
C PHE A 280 2.84 3.03 -3.93
N ALA A 281 1.58 3.05 -3.49
CA ALA A 281 0.93 4.28 -3.05
C ALA A 281 1.56 4.90 -1.78
N ALA A 282 1.77 4.11 -0.72
CA ALA A 282 2.36 4.60 0.54
C ALA A 282 3.82 5.02 0.33
N GLN A 283 4.60 4.13 -0.28
CA GLN A 283 6.02 4.37 -0.53
C GLN A 283 6.24 5.58 -1.46
N LEU A 284 5.42 5.74 -2.51
CA LEU A 284 5.48 6.90 -3.39
C LEU A 284 5.15 8.17 -2.62
N LEU A 285 4.02 8.18 -1.90
CA LEU A 285 3.57 9.36 -1.18
C LEU A 285 4.63 9.81 -0.17
N LEU A 286 5.11 8.92 0.69
CA LEU A 286 6.08 9.28 1.72
C LEU A 286 7.44 9.64 1.12
N GLY A 287 7.86 8.99 0.03
CA GLY A 287 9.06 9.33 -0.72
C GLY A 287 9.01 10.74 -1.30
N VAL A 288 7.94 11.06 -2.03
CA VAL A 288 7.73 12.40 -2.61
C VAL A 288 7.60 13.46 -1.51
N MET A 289 6.87 13.17 -0.42
CA MET A 289 6.68 14.11 0.68
C MET A 289 7.98 14.40 1.44
N SER A 290 8.88 13.42 1.54
CA SER A 290 10.20 13.62 2.17
C SER A 290 11.05 14.66 1.42
N HIS A 291 10.82 14.81 0.11
CA HIS A 291 11.42 15.87 -0.70
C HIS A 291 10.59 17.17 -0.70
N GLN A 292 9.27 17.07 -0.85
CA GLN A 292 8.39 18.23 -1.05
C GLN A 292 8.18 19.06 0.22
N LEU A 293 8.06 18.44 1.40
CA LEU A 293 7.71 19.17 2.62
C LEU A 293 8.77 20.21 3.02
N PRO A 294 10.09 19.87 3.07
CA PRO A 294 11.12 20.87 3.37
C PRO A 294 11.13 22.02 2.34
N ALA A 295 10.95 21.70 1.06
CA ALA A 295 10.92 22.69 -0.03
C ALA A 295 9.67 23.59 0.03
N ALA A 296 8.52 23.04 0.42
CA ALA A 296 7.25 23.76 0.46
C ALA A 296 7.12 24.71 1.66
N MET A 297 7.75 24.40 2.79
CA MET A 297 7.77 25.28 3.99
C MET A 297 8.45 26.63 3.74
N ARG A 298 9.15 26.79 2.60
CA ARG A 298 9.94 27.96 2.21
C ARG A 298 11.06 28.26 3.23
N GLY A 299 12.01 29.09 2.83
CA GLY A 299 13.20 29.41 3.62
C GLY A 299 14.47 29.43 2.78
N GLY A 300 15.53 30.02 3.32
CA GLY A 300 16.83 30.00 2.67
C GLY A 300 17.39 28.58 2.52
N PRO A 301 18.37 28.35 1.61
CA PRO A 301 18.90 27.01 1.31
C PRO A 301 19.41 26.24 2.54
N GLY A 302 19.91 26.93 3.58
CA GLY A 302 20.34 26.32 4.83
C GLY A 302 19.21 25.70 5.65
N ALA A 303 18.05 26.35 5.69
CA ALA A 303 16.89 25.87 6.43
C ALA A 303 16.29 24.63 5.75
N VAL A 304 16.18 24.65 4.41
CA VAL A 304 15.73 23.48 3.62
C VAL A 304 16.67 22.29 3.83
N ARG A 305 18.00 22.50 3.81
CA ARG A 305 18.97 21.43 4.11
C ARG A 305 18.77 20.82 5.51
N ALA A 306 18.47 21.63 6.52
CA ALA A 306 18.20 21.14 7.86
C ALA A 306 16.97 20.22 7.92
N GLY A 307 15.88 20.62 7.25
CA GLY A 307 14.70 19.78 7.11
C GLY A 307 14.98 18.48 6.33
N THR A 308 15.63 18.60 5.17
CA THR A 308 15.97 17.44 4.32
C THR A 308 16.87 16.45 5.05
N ARG A 309 17.87 16.91 5.82
CA ARG A 309 18.76 16.02 6.60
C ARG A 309 17.99 15.14 7.59
N GLU A 310 16.95 15.67 8.24
CA GLU A 310 16.13 14.88 9.15
C GLU A 310 15.18 13.93 8.40
N MET A 311 14.62 14.33 7.26
CA MET A 311 13.80 13.43 6.44
C MET A 311 14.60 12.26 5.86
N GLU A 312 15.87 12.50 5.53
CA GLU A 312 16.82 11.52 4.99
C GLU A 312 17.52 10.68 6.08
N ARG A 313 17.21 10.93 7.36
CA ARG A 313 17.80 10.19 8.49
C ARG A 313 17.50 8.70 8.35
N ILE A 314 18.55 7.87 8.40
CA ILE A 314 18.52 6.42 8.19
C ILE A 314 17.71 6.01 6.94
N GLY A 315 17.76 6.87 5.90
CA GLY A 315 16.88 6.77 4.74
C GLY A 315 17.02 5.47 3.95
N LEU A 316 18.25 5.05 3.66
CA LEU A 316 18.48 3.82 2.90
C LEU A 316 18.13 2.57 3.71
N PHE A 317 18.35 2.59 5.04
CA PHE A 317 17.90 1.52 5.93
C PHE A 317 16.37 1.36 5.87
N ARG A 318 15.65 2.48 6.00
CA ARG A 318 14.18 2.50 5.96
C ARG A 318 13.63 1.95 4.66
N VAL A 319 14.07 2.46 3.51
CA VAL A 319 13.54 2.00 2.22
C VAL A 319 13.85 0.54 1.95
N THR A 320 15.02 0.04 2.38
CA THR A 320 15.34 -1.39 2.29
C THR A 320 14.40 -2.23 3.16
N LEU A 321 14.08 -1.80 4.39
CA LEU A 321 13.10 -2.52 5.23
C LEU A 321 11.67 -2.49 4.67
N VAL A 322 11.24 -1.38 4.05
CA VAL A 322 9.93 -1.32 3.39
C VAL A 322 9.84 -2.35 2.27
N ASN A 323 10.82 -2.36 1.37
CA ASN A 323 10.78 -3.24 0.20
C ASN A 323 11.07 -4.70 0.56
N GLY A 324 12.09 -4.95 1.38
CA GLY A 324 12.45 -6.29 1.82
C GLY A 324 11.41 -6.89 2.76
N GLY A 325 10.87 -6.11 3.70
CA GLY A 325 9.79 -6.57 4.58
C GLY A 325 8.52 -6.89 3.81
N LEU A 326 8.14 -6.09 2.80
CA LEU A 326 7.01 -6.40 1.93
C LEU A 326 7.26 -7.66 1.09
N ALA A 327 8.46 -7.82 0.51
CA ALA A 327 8.81 -9.01 -0.26
C ALA A 327 8.80 -10.28 0.60
N VAL A 328 9.37 -10.23 1.82
CA VAL A 328 9.32 -11.35 2.77
C VAL A 328 7.88 -11.66 3.17
N TRP A 329 7.04 -10.64 3.43
CA TRP A 329 5.62 -10.87 3.75
C TRP A 329 4.89 -11.61 2.63
N LEU A 330 5.14 -11.25 1.37
CA LEU A 330 4.52 -11.86 0.19
C LEU A 330 5.00 -13.28 -0.05
N ALA A 331 6.25 -13.58 0.27
CA ALA A 331 6.89 -14.87 0.01
C ALA A 331 6.85 -15.85 1.20
N ALA A 332 6.56 -15.38 2.41
CA ALA A 332 6.55 -16.22 3.61
C ALA A 332 5.31 -17.12 3.66
N ASP A 333 5.47 -18.34 4.18
CA ASP A 333 4.35 -19.21 4.56
C ASP A 333 4.00 -19.04 6.04
N SER A 334 5.04 -18.94 6.88
CA SER A 334 4.91 -18.76 8.33
C SER A 334 4.16 -17.48 8.68
N SER A 335 3.07 -17.62 9.44
CA SER A 335 2.24 -16.49 9.85
C SER A 335 3.00 -15.52 10.77
N TRP A 336 3.85 -16.02 11.66
CA TRP A 336 4.68 -15.18 12.52
C TRP A 336 5.76 -14.41 11.74
N LEU A 337 6.35 -15.04 10.71
CA LEU A 337 7.28 -14.34 9.82
C LEU A 337 6.58 -13.20 9.09
N LYS A 338 5.34 -13.39 8.62
CA LYS A 338 4.52 -12.30 8.04
C LYS A 338 4.28 -11.19 9.04
N VAL A 339 3.92 -11.50 10.29
CA VAL A 339 3.74 -10.47 11.34
C VAL A 339 5.03 -9.67 11.53
N ALA A 340 6.17 -10.32 11.76
CA ALA A 340 7.44 -9.64 11.96
C ALA A 340 7.88 -8.80 10.75
N ALA A 341 7.73 -9.33 9.53
CA ALA A 341 8.02 -8.62 8.29
C ALA A 341 7.12 -7.39 8.10
N SER A 342 5.82 -7.50 8.46
CA SER A 342 4.89 -6.37 8.44
C SER A 342 5.30 -5.27 9.41
N VAL A 343 5.79 -5.61 10.60
CA VAL A 343 6.25 -4.64 11.60
C VAL A 343 7.47 -3.88 11.10
N LEU A 344 8.45 -4.56 10.48
CA LEU A 344 9.60 -3.90 9.87
C LEU A 344 9.19 -2.97 8.73
N CYS A 345 8.31 -3.43 7.84
CA CYS A 345 7.85 -2.67 6.68
C CYS A 345 7.02 -1.44 7.08
N LEU A 346 5.94 -1.65 7.84
CA LEU A 346 5.03 -0.57 8.27
C LEU A 346 5.69 0.35 9.29
N GLY A 347 6.55 -0.18 10.17
CA GLY A 347 7.35 0.63 11.11
C GLY A 347 8.29 1.59 10.37
N ALA A 348 8.97 1.13 9.33
CA ALA A 348 9.85 1.97 8.51
C ALA A 348 9.11 3.11 7.78
N LEU A 349 7.87 2.85 7.33
CA LEU A 349 6.96 3.86 6.80
C LEU A 349 6.49 4.82 7.91
N ALA A 350 6.04 4.30 9.05
CA ALA A 350 5.51 5.07 10.18
C ALA A 350 6.54 6.06 10.77
N LEU A 351 7.84 5.75 10.70
CA LEU A 351 8.94 6.67 11.05
C LEU A 351 8.89 8.00 10.29
N PHE A 352 8.17 8.09 9.18
CA PHE A 352 7.93 9.36 8.50
C PHE A 352 7.33 10.43 9.42
N LEU A 353 6.38 10.09 10.30
CA LEU A 353 5.72 11.05 11.18
C LEU A 353 6.67 11.73 12.19
N PRO A 354 7.45 11.00 13.00
CA PRO A 354 8.41 11.63 13.90
C PRO A 354 9.51 12.37 13.13
N LEU A 355 9.97 11.85 11.98
CA LEU A 355 10.98 12.54 11.16
C LEU A 355 10.44 13.83 10.55
N MET A 356 9.18 13.87 10.11
CA MET A 356 8.52 15.08 9.63
C MET A 356 8.46 16.16 10.72
N ARG A 357 8.15 15.77 11.96
CA ARG A 357 8.15 16.68 13.11
C ARG A 357 9.56 17.21 13.40
N ARG A 358 10.58 16.34 13.38
CA ARG A 358 11.99 16.71 13.56
C ARG A 358 12.49 17.63 12.46
N ALA A 359 12.18 17.34 11.20
CA ALA A 359 12.52 18.15 10.04
C ALA A 359 11.93 19.57 10.16
N SER A 360 10.65 19.65 10.53
CA SER A 360 9.96 20.92 10.74
C SER A 360 10.63 21.74 11.87
N ARG A 361 10.98 21.10 13.00
CA ARG A 361 11.68 21.75 14.12
C ARG A 361 13.07 22.24 13.72
N ALA A 362 13.85 21.40 13.03
CA ALA A 362 15.19 21.74 12.56
C ALA A 362 15.17 22.93 11.58
N GLN A 363 14.24 22.92 10.63
CA GLN A 363 14.07 24.01 9.66
C GLN A 363 13.66 25.32 10.35
N VAL A 364 12.71 25.27 11.29
CA VAL A 364 12.28 26.45 12.07
C VAL A 364 13.41 26.99 12.95
N ALA A 365 14.22 26.14 13.57
CA ALA A 365 15.35 26.58 14.40
C ALA A 365 16.38 27.38 13.57
N VAL A 366 16.70 26.92 12.36
CA VAL A 366 17.58 27.67 11.43
C VAL A 366 16.94 28.99 10.99
N LEU A 367 15.65 28.99 10.65
CA LEU A 367 14.94 30.22 10.25
C LEU A 367 14.89 31.26 11.37
N ARG A 368 14.77 30.82 12.62
CA ARG A 368 14.78 31.67 13.81
C ARG A 368 16.18 32.02 14.29
N LYS A 369 17.23 31.62 13.56
CA LYS A 369 18.65 31.79 13.93
C LYS A 369 19.00 31.19 15.30
N GLN A 370 18.24 30.19 15.75
CA GLN A 370 18.46 29.44 16.98
C GLN A 370 19.43 28.28 16.78
N ALA A 371 19.66 27.88 15.53
CA ALA A 371 20.65 26.88 15.15
C ALA A 371 21.37 27.32 13.87
N ALA A 372 22.64 26.93 13.73
CA ALA A 372 23.39 27.11 12.49
C ALA A 372 22.82 26.20 11.39
N ALA A 373 22.88 26.67 10.15
CA ALA A 373 22.55 25.82 9.01
C ALA A 373 23.57 24.67 8.91
N PRO A 374 23.13 23.42 8.67
CA PRO A 374 24.05 22.32 8.52
C PRO A 374 25.00 22.58 7.33
N PRO A 375 26.30 22.27 7.52
CA PRO A 375 27.29 22.41 6.45
C PRO A 375 26.97 21.44 5.31
N ARG A 376 27.47 21.77 4.11
CA ARG A 376 27.46 20.79 3.02
C ARG A 376 28.46 19.67 3.36
N PRO A 377 28.15 18.40 3.07
CA PRO A 377 29.11 17.32 3.24
C PRO A 377 30.37 17.61 2.43
N ALA A 378 31.54 17.39 3.04
CA ALA A 378 32.83 17.54 2.35
C ALA A 378 33.01 16.46 1.27
N ASP A 379 32.56 15.24 1.56
CA ASP A 379 32.56 14.11 0.63
C ASP A 379 31.13 13.53 0.56
N PRO A 380 30.30 13.99 -0.39
CA PRO A 380 28.92 13.54 -0.52
C PRO A 380 28.90 12.12 -1.10
N ARG A 381 28.65 11.11 -0.27
CA ARG A 381 28.46 9.72 -0.71
C ARG A 381 27.15 9.13 -0.20
N PRO A 382 26.55 8.16 -0.92
CA PRO A 382 25.42 7.41 -0.40
C PRO A 382 25.83 6.59 0.81
N ALA A 383 24.95 6.51 1.80
CA ALA A 383 25.19 5.73 3.03
C ALA A 383 24.89 4.24 2.81
N TRP A 384 25.64 3.56 1.93
CA TRP A 384 25.40 2.16 1.56
C TRP A 384 25.45 1.18 2.74
N ASN A 385 26.22 1.51 3.79
CA ASN A 385 26.24 0.74 5.03
C ASN A 385 24.85 0.58 5.68
N GLN A 386 23.94 1.53 5.45
CA GLN A 386 22.54 1.42 5.91
C GLN A 386 21.77 0.31 5.17
N VAL A 387 22.06 0.10 3.88
CA VAL A 387 21.48 -1.01 3.11
C VAL A 387 22.01 -2.33 3.66
N THR A 388 23.32 -2.44 3.87
CA THR A 388 23.93 -3.63 4.48
C THR A 388 23.32 -3.96 5.84
N ALA A 389 23.14 -2.95 6.70
CA ALA A 389 22.51 -3.14 8.01
C ALA A 389 21.05 -3.60 7.90
N ALA A 390 20.26 -3.03 6.97
CA ALA A 390 18.87 -3.45 6.76
C ALA A 390 18.78 -4.87 6.19
N VAL A 391 19.66 -5.23 5.25
CA VAL A 391 19.75 -6.60 4.73
C VAL A 391 20.14 -7.58 5.83
N ALA A 392 21.07 -7.22 6.72
CA ALA A 392 21.44 -8.06 7.86
C ALA A 392 20.26 -8.28 8.81
N VAL A 393 19.44 -7.25 9.08
CA VAL A 393 18.21 -7.38 9.88
C VAL A 393 17.21 -8.32 9.20
N LEU A 394 17.02 -8.21 7.89
CA LEU A 394 16.12 -9.09 7.13
C LEU A 394 16.64 -10.53 7.07
N ALA A 395 17.95 -10.73 6.92
CA ALA A 395 18.58 -12.04 6.94
C ALA A 395 18.48 -12.70 8.32
N LEU A 396 18.70 -11.93 9.40
CA LEU A 396 18.49 -12.40 10.77
C LEU A 396 17.02 -12.78 11.00
N LEU A 397 16.08 -11.97 10.51
CA LEU A 397 14.65 -12.28 10.57
C LEU A 397 14.37 -13.62 9.89
N LEU A 398 14.81 -13.81 8.64
CA LEU A 398 14.62 -15.06 7.92
C LEU A 398 15.26 -16.25 8.65
N GLY A 399 16.49 -16.10 9.13
CA GLY A 399 17.20 -17.15 9.87
C GLY A 399 16.49 -17.54 11.17
N ALA A 400 15.93 -16.58 11.90
CA ALA A 400 15.19 -16.83 13.14
C ALA A 400 13.88 -17.60 12.92
N PHE A 401 13.30 -17.55 11.72
CA PHE A 401 12.06 -18.24 11.36
C PHE A 401 12.26 -19.47 10.46
N GLY A 402 13.51 -19.92 10.26
CA GLY A 402 13.82 -21.11 9.47
C GLY A 402 13.77 -20.90 7.94
N GLY A 403 13.71 -19.65 7.47
CA GLY A 403 13.63 -19.31 6.05
C GLY A 403 12.25 -18.80 5.62
N LEU A 404 11.99 -18.84 4.31
CA LEU A 404 10.71 -18.42 3.71
C LEU A 404 9.63 -19.49 3.85
N ALA A 405 10.02 -20.76 3.73
CA ALA A 405 9.21 -21.92 4.05
C ALA A 405 9.42 -22.32 5.50
N GLY A 406 8.36 -22.80 6.17
CA GLY A 406 8.50 -23.40 7.50
C GLY A 406 9.39 -24.65 7.46
N PRO A 407 10.00 -25.07 8.58
CA PRO A 407 10.76 -26.30 8.63
C PRO A 407 9.87 -27.48 8.19
N ALA A 408 10.33 -28.21 7.17
CA ALA A 408 9.73 -29.48 6.78
C ALA A 408 9.91 -30.45 7.96
N VAL A 409 8.79 -30.81 8.59
CA VAL A 409 8.79 -31.92 9.54
C VAL A 409 8.73 -33.19 8.70
N PRO A 410 9.61 -34.17 8.92
CA PRO A 410 9.48 -35.45 8.24
C PRO A 410 8.09 -36.02 8.55
N SER A 411 7.28 -36.21 7.52
CA SER A 411 5.97 -36.85 7.69
C SER A 411 6.18 -38.22 8.31
N SER A 412 5.58 -38.46 9.47
CA SER A 412 5.52 -39.78 10.09
C SER A 412 4.37 -40.64 9.52
N THR A 413 3.86 -40.28 8.34
CA THR A 413 2.75 -40.98 7.71
C THR A 413 3.24 -42.26 7.04
N VAL A 414 2.59 -43.37 7.39
CA VAL A 414 2.79 -44.66 6.71
C VAL A 414 2.10 -44.57 5.35
N ALA A 415 2.83 -44.84 4.27
CA ALA A 415 2.24 -44.94 2.94
C ALA A 415 1.24 -46.12 2.92
N GLY A 416 -0.03 -45.83 2.66
CA GLY A 416 -1.06 -46.85 2.61
C GLY A 416 -0.77 -47.88 1.50
N THR A 417 -1.12 -49.14 1.74
CA THR A 417 -0.99 -50.24 0.79
C THR A 417 -2.05 -50.19 -0.32
N GLY A 418 -2.98 -49.23 -0.27
CA GLY A 418 -4.06 -49.05 -1.25
C GLY A 418 -5.24 -49.99 -1.07
N THR A 419 -5.24 -50.77 0.01
CA THR A 419 -6.29 -51.73 0.37
C THR A 419 -7.10 -51.29 1.60
N GLU A 420 -6.77 -50.13 2.19
CA GLU A 420 -7.48 -49.61 3.36
C GLU A 420 -8.85 -49.03 2.98
N GLN A 421 -9.80 -49.07 3.92
CA GLN A 421 -11.03 -48.30 3.80
C GLN A 421 -10.73 -46.81 3.98
N VAL A 422 -11.42 -45.96 3.22
CA VAL A 422 -11.23 -44.50 3.23
C VAL A 422 -12.37 -43.83 3.99
N THR A 423 -12.02 -42.98 4.95
CA THR A 423 -12.97 -42.10 5.65
C THR A 423 -12.74 -40.66 5.19
N GLU A 424 -13.73 -40.08 4.52
CA GLU A 424 -13.72 -38.67 4.13
C GLU A 424 -14.57 -37.85 5.12
N VAL A 425 -14.03 -36.73 5.62
CA VAL A 425 -14.75 -35.84 6.54
C VAL A 425 -14.63 -34.40 6.08
N GLU A 426 -15.76 -33.68 6.04
CA GLU A 426 -15.75 -32.23 5.83
C GLU A 426 -15.51 -31.49 7.14
N VAL A 427 -14.55 -30.57 7.14
CA VAL A 427 -14.25 -29.70 8.28
C VAL A 427 -14.26 -28.25 7.80
N ARG A 428 -14.89 -27.38 8.57
CA ARG A 428 -14.97 -25.94 8.31
C ARG A 428 -14.13 -25.20 9.33
N ALA A 429 -13.35 -24.24 8.87
CA ALA A 429 -12.67 -23.29 9.75
C ALA A 429 -13.48 -21.98 9.76
N VAL A 430 -13.91 -21.55 10.95
CA VAL A 430 -14.67 -20.31 11.16
C VAL A 430 -14.28 -19.68 12.50
N GLY A 431 -13.98 -18.38 12.50
CA GLY A 431 -13.53 -17.65 13.68
C GLY A 431 -12.22 -18.21 14.24
N TYR A 432 -12.29 -18.81 15.43
CA TYR A 432 -11.13 -19.43 16.08
C TYR A 432 -11.37 -20.92 16.37
N ARG A 433 -12.18 -21.60 15.55
CA ARG A 433 -12.56 -23.01 15.74
C ARG A 433 -12.60 -23.79 14.43
N PHE A 434 -12.44 -25.10 14.55
CA PHE A 434 -12.78 -26.06 13.50
C PHE A 434 -14.15 -26.66 13.80
N GLU A 435 -14.97 -26.87 12.77
CA GLU A 435 -16.30 -27.42 12.88
C GLU A 435 -16.45 -28.62 11.92
N PRO A 436 -16.59 -29.85 12.44
CA PRO A 436 -16.43 -30.23 13.86
C PRO A 436 -14.98 -30.08 14.36
N GLU A 437 -14.81 -29.85 15.67
CA GLU A 437 -13.47 -29.75 16.30
C GLU A 437 -12.85 -31.13 16.62
N VAL A 438 -13.70 -32.16 16.76
CA VAL A 438 -13.30 -33.56 16.94
C VAL A 438 -14.01 -34.42 15.91
N ILE A 439 -13.28 -35.33 15.27
CA ILE A 439 -13.84 -36.37 14.41
C ILE A 439 -13.48 -37.75 14.95
N GLU A 440 -14.38 -38.71 14.85
CA GLU A 440 -14.15 -40.10 15.23
C GLU A 440 -14.00 -40.96 13.97
N VAL A 441 -12.96 -41.77 13.90
CA VAL A 441 -12.64 -42.60 12.73
C VAL A 441 -12.27 -44.02 13.16
N PRO A 442 -12.66 -45.06 12.40
CA PRO A 442 -12.26 -46.43 12.74
C PRO A 442 -10.76 -46.64 12.62
N SER A 443 -10.18 -47.44 13.52
CA SER A 443 -8.77 -47.82 13.43
C SER A 443 -8.43 -48.51 12.12
N GLY A 444 -7.33 -48.08 11.48
CA GLY A 444 -6.82 -48.66 10.23
C GLY A 444 -7.44 -48.08 8.95
N HIS A 445 -8.29 -47.05 9.06
CA HIS A 445 -8.78 -46.31 7.89
C HIS A 445 -7.78 -45.27 7.42
N ARG A 446 -7.75 -45.04 6.10
CA ARG A 446 -7.12 -43.86 5.51
C ARG A 446 -8.07 -42.67 5.64
N VAL A 447 -7.61 -41.57 6.24
CA VAL A 447 -8.48 -40.43 6.55
C VAL A 447 -8.16 -39.24 5.66
N ILE A 448 -9.16 -38.72 4.96
CA ILE A 448 -9.08 -37.52 4.13
C ILE A 448 -9.96 -36.44 4.74
N VAL A 449 -9.36 -35.34 5.16
CA VAL A 449 -10.07 -34.17 5.68
C VAL A 449 -10.26 -33.14 4.56
N ARG A 450 -11.51 -32.90 4.16
CA ARG A 450 -11.88 -31.81 3.26
C ARG A 450 -12.06 -30.53 4.08
N LEU A 451 -10.98 -29.77 4.20
CA LEU A 451 -10.97 -28.52 4.96
C LEU A 451 -11.41 -27.36 4.06
N ARG A 452 -12.36 -26.56 4.54
CA ARG A 452 -12.77 -25.29 3.94
C ARG A 452 -12.62 -24.15 4.92
N ASN A 453 -12.08 -23.03 4.46
CA ASN A 453 -12.12 -21.78 5.22
C ASN A 453 -13.45 -21.06 4.94
N ASP A 454 -14.39 -21.15 5.88
CA ASP A 454 -15.70 -20.48 5.84
C ASP A 454 -15.66 -19.11 6.56
N ASP A 455 -14.51 -18.70 7.12
CA ASP A 455 -14.36 -17.39 7.74
C ASP A 455 -14.35 -16.27 6.68
N PRO A 456 -15.09 -15.17 6.88
CA PRO A 456 -15.16 -14.07 5.92
C PRO A 456 -13.89 -13.20 5.84
N GLU A 457 -13.05 -13.20 6.88
CA GLU A 457 -11.94 -12.25 7.03
C GLU A 457 -10.59 -12.89 7.34
N LEU A 458 -10.59 -13.97 8.12
CA LEU A 458 -9.42 -14.62 8.66
C LEU A 458 -8.91 -15.70 7.70
N ALA A 459 -7.59 -15.79 7.62
CA ALA A 459 -6.96 -16.96 7.02
C ALA A 459 -6.87 -18.05 8.09
N HIS A 460 -6.96 -19.30 7.66
CA HIS A 460 -6.78 -20.48 8.49
C HIS A 460 -5.80 -21.45 7.85
N ASP A 461 -5.30 -22.36 8.66
CA ASP A 461 -4.55 -23.54 8.25
C ASP A 461 -4.85 -24.65 9.25
N LEU A 462 -4.48 -25.87 8.91
CA LEU A 462 -4.53 -27.03 9.79
C LEU A 462 -3.21 -27.77 9.64
N ARG A 463 -2.46 -27.81 10.74
CA ARG A 463 -1.24 -28.62 10.86
C ARG A 463 -1.46 -29.69 11.91
N MET A 464 -1.29 -30.94 11.49
CA MET A 464 -1.37 -32.10 12.35
C MET A 464 -0.02 -32.35 13.03
N ASP A 465 -0.04 -32.99 14.21
CA ASP A 465 1.18 -33.35 14.93
C ASP A 465 2.02 -34.41 14.19
N SER A 466 1.43 -35.13 13.23
CA SER A 466 2.13 -36.02 12.28
C SER A 466 3.02 -35.28 11.27
N GLY A 467 2.91 -33.94 11.21
CA GLY A 467 3.63 -33.09 10.26
C GLY A 467 2.85 -32.74 9.00
N VAL A 468 1.71 -33.41 8.76
CA VAL A 468 0.80 -33.09 7.65
C VAL A 468 0.25 -31.67 7.82
N ASP A 469 0.35 -30.84 6.79
CA ASP A 469 0.00 -29.42 6.82
C ASP A 469 -0.76 -29.07 5.54
N CYS A 470 -1.92 -28.42 5.69
CA CYS A 470 -2.71 -28.00 4.54
C CYS A 470 -2.19 -26.71 3.90
N GLY A 471 -1.25 -26.03 4.55
CA GLY A 471 -0.83 -24.69 4.19
C GLY A 471 -1.92 -23.65 4.45
N ARG A 472 -1.64 -22.41 4.09
CA ARG A 472 -2.51 -21.27 4.40
C ARG A 472 -3.69 -21.16 3.44
N LEU A 473 -4.90 -21.21 3.98
CA LEU A 473 -6.17 -21.03 3.28
C LEU A 473 -6.71 -19.62 3.50
N LEU A 474 -6.94 -18.88 2.43
CA LEU A 474 -7.67 -17.60 2.47
C LEU A 474 -9.18 -17.84 2.59
N PRO A 475 -9.98 -16.81 2.97
CA PRO A 475 -11.43 -16.89 2.96
C PRO A 475 -11.98 -17.51 1.67
N GLY A 476 -12.76 -18.59 1.80
CA GLY A 476 -13.37 -19.32 0.69
C GLY A 476 -12.53 -20.45 0.08
N ASP A 477 -11.23 -20.52 0.39
CA ASP A 477 -10.35 -21.58 -0.10
C ASP A 477 -10.74 -22.95 0.50
N LYS A 478 -10.43 -24.02 -0.24
CA LYS A 478 -10.67 -25.41 0.14
C LYS A 478 -9.46 -26.26 -0.19
N VAL A 479 -9.23 -27.31 0.59
CA VAL A 479 -8.13 -28.25 0.38
C VAL A 479 -8.50 -29.63 0.92
N GLU A 480 -7.99 -30.67 0.28
CA GLU A 480 -8.07 -32.03 0.79
C GLU A 480 -6.75 -32.36 1.50
N LEU A 481 -6.84 -32.76 2.76
CA LEU A 481 -5.71 -33.11 3.61
C LEU A 481 -5.74 -34.61 3.89
N ASP A 482 -4.82 -35.34 3.27
CA ASP A 482 -4.67 -36.77 3.49
C ASP A 482 -3.82 -37.02 4.74
N LEU A 483 -4.43 -37.55 5.78
CA LEU A 483 -3.78 -37.86 7.06
C LEU A 483 -3.08 -39.23 7.03
N GLY A 484 -3.24 -39.99 5.96
CA GLY A 484 -2.79 -41.37 5.86
C GLY A 484 -3.65 -42.31 6.69
N VAL A 485 -3.10 -43.50 6.98
CA VAL A 485 -3.76 -44.54 7.78
C VAL A 485 -3.57 -44.26 9.27
N LEU A 486 -4.66 -44.15 10.03
CA LEU A 486 -4.62 -43.84 11.46
C LEU A 486 -4.92 -45.07 12.32
N THR A 487 -4.04 -45.36 13.27
CA THR A 487 -4.19 -46.44 14.28
C THR A 487 -4.19 -45.94 15.72
N ALA A 488 -3.99 -44.63 15.91
CA ALA A 488 -4.01 -43.94 17.19
C ALA A 488 -4.52 -42.51 16.98
N ASP A 489 -4.97 -41.90 18.06
CA ASP A 489 -5.42 -40.51 18.09
C ASP A 489 -4.37 -39.55 17.50
N LEU A 490 -4.86 -38.52 16.82
CA LEU A 490 -4.03 -37.51 16.17
C LEU A 490 -4.60 -36.12 16.41
N ASP A 491 -3.83 -35.27 17.06
CA ASP A 491 -4.18 -33.87 17.30
C ASP A 491 -3.59 -32.95 16.20
N GLY A 492 -4.21 -31.79 16.05
CA GLY A 492 -3.85 -30.76 15.10
C GLY A 492 -4.22 -29.37 15.60
N ARG A 493 -3.70 -28.34 14.95
CA ARG A 493 -3.93 -26.94 15.32
C ARG A 493 -3.82 -26.00 14.14
N CYS A 494 -4.42 -24.82 14.30
CA CYS A 494 -4.18 -23.69 13.42
C CYS A 494 -2.89 -22.96 13.82
N THR A 495 -1.93 -22.83 12.90
CA THR A 495 -0.64 -22.16 13.08
C THR A 495 -0.66 -20.67 12.74
N ILE A 496 -1.79 -20.16 12.22
CA ILE A 496 -2.00 -18.71 12.07
C ILE A 496 -1.76 -18.00 13.40
N ALA A 497 -0.93 -16.96 13.38
CA ALA A 497 -0.44 -16.30 14.58
C ALA A 497 -1.59 -15.88 15.50
N GLY A 498 -1.59 -16.39 16.73
CA GLY A 498 -2.59 -16.12 17.75
C GLY A 498 -3.84 -17.02 17.73
N HIS A 499 -4.06 -17.84 16.71
CA HIS A 499 -5.28 -18.66 16.61
C HIS A 499 -5.25 -19.85 17.58
N HIS A 500 -4.14 -20.62 17.61
CA HIS A 500 -3.96 -21.69 18.60
C HIS A 500 -4.06 -21.19 20.04
N ALA A 501 -3.49 -20.01 20.34
CA ALA A 501 -3.57 -19.39 21.65
C ALA A 501 -5.01 -19.00 22.06
N GLN A 502 -5.91 -18.88 21.07
CA GLN A 502 -7.34 -18.66 21.27
C GLN A 502 -8.16 -19.97 21.25
N GLY A 503 -7.50 -21.13 21.21
CA GLY A 503 -8.14 -22.44 21.31
C GLY A 503 -8.46 -23.11 19.97
N MET A 504 -7.89 -22.65 18.86
CA MET A 504 -8.15 -23.25 17.54
C MET A 504 -7.37 -24.56 17.34
N VAL A 505 -7.90 -25.63 17.93
CA VAL A 505 -7.37 -27.02 17.91
C VAL A 505 -8.34 -27.96 17.20
N PHE A 506 -7.82 -29.04 16.64
CA PHE A 506 -8.55 -30.10 15.96
C PHE A 506 -8.07 -31.45 16.47
N ALA A 507 -8.97 -32.43 16.59
CA ALA A 507 -8.59 -33.77 17.01
C ALA A 507 -9.27 -34.85 16.16
N VAL A 508 -8.51 -35.89 15.87
CA VAL A 508 -8.99 -37.15 15.30
C VAL A 508 -8.87 -38.22 16.36
N ARG A 509 -10.00 -38.81 16.76
CA ARG A 509 -10.06 -39.88 17.74
C ARG A 509 -10.30 -41.21 17.03
N VAL A 510 -9.47 -42.20 17.35
CA VAL A 510 -9.55 -43.53 16.73
C VAL A 510 -10.42 -44.42 17.60
N VAL A 511 -11.48 -45.00 17.01
CA VAL A 511 -12.48 -45.84 17.69
C VAL A 511 -12.50 -47.28 17.19
#